data_AF-A0A1B6I0X5-F1
#
_entry.id   AF-A0A1B6I0X5-F1
#
_cell.length_a   1.000
_cell.length_b   1.000
_cell.length_c   1.000
_cell.angle_alpha   90.00
_cell.angle_beta   90.00
_cell.angle_gamma   90.00
#
_symmetry.space_group_name_H-M   'P 1'
#
loop_
_entity.id
_entity.type
_entity.pdbx_description
1 polymer ?
#
loop_
_entity_poly.entity_id
_entity_poly.type
_entity_poly.pdbx_seq_one_letter_code
_entity_poly.pdbx_strand_id
1 'polypeptide(L)'
;RLGSACCACVFWISTSKLASLLATMTGAWLAWTTMMAAYVTATPTTDSAIEYCRDMQPQRSLDLEQLMGLWHTVEIIQHRDEQRFRGVQTTDTCPMVHLAKTGSSDLKMLWHEPAGYVEYRFRITDISNPGFWLSWGPQNGSMLTKPYTQFAGTVQVMKAVQTHMVLTFCSPNQSHYSIILARFNHLSSTEIRGVRNLLGRRGLPQTGVRETCKDSAPLAGPTTVLVLLSALTLVFSRSN
;
A
#
# COMPACT_ATOMS: atom_id res chain seq x y z
N ARG A 1 -35.66 -29.44 -39.68
CA ARG A 1 -36.15 -30.07 -38.42
C ARG A 1 -36.88 -28.95 -37.66
N LEU A 2 -38.15 -28.65 -37.96
CA LEU A 2 -39.36 -29.13 -37.24
C LEU A 2 -39.07 -29.29 -35.73
N GLY A 3 -39.57 -28.42 -34.84
CA GLY A 3 -40.95 -28.42 -34.30
C GLY A 3 -40.90 -29.16 -32.93
N SER A 4 -41.67 -28.92 -31.87
CA SER A 4 -42.85 -28.11 -31.57
C SER A 4 -43.05 -28.18 -30.04
N ALA A 5 -43.92 -27.31 -29.52
CA ALA A 5 -44.31 -27.19 -28.12
C ALA A 5 -45.23 -28.30 -27.57
N CYS A 6 -45.34 -28.31 -26.23
CA CYS A 6 -46.47 -28.72 -25.34
C CYS A 6 -47.15 -30.10 -25.52
N CYS A 7 -47.24 -30.87 -24.42
CA CYS A 7 -48.50 -31.10 -23.68
C CYS A 7 -48.28 -31.96 -22.42
N ALA A 8 -49.03 -31.63 -21.36
CA ALA A 8 -49.20 -32.45 -20.16
C ALA A 8 -50.22 -33.57 -20.42
N CYS A 9 -50.01 -34.74 -19.82
CA CYS A 9 -51.08 -35.71 -19.53
C CYS A 9 -50.78 -36.40 -18.20
N VAL A 10 -51.69 -36.18 -17.25
CA VAL A 10 -51.89 -36.93 -16.01
C VAL A 10 -52.49 -38.28 -16.37
N PHE A 11 -51.98 -39.40 -15.81
CA PHE A 11 -52.78 -40.61 -15.65
C PHE A 11 -52.47 -41.30 -14.32
N TRP A 12 -53.53 -41.37 -13.53
CA TRP A 12 -53.75 -42.12 -12.30
C TRP A 12 -54.07 -43.58 -12.66
N ILE A 13 -53.38 -44.58 -12.09
CA ILE A 13 -53.89 -45.96 -11.86
C ILE A 13 -53.12 -46.51 -10.63
N SER A 14 -53.71 -46.44 -9.44
CA SER A 14 -54.51 -47.47 -8.75
C SER A 14 -53.69 -48.35 -7.81
N THR A 15 -54.02 -48.18 -6.54
CA THR A 15 -53.67 -49.02 -5.40
C THR A 15 -54.14 -50.46 -5.56
N SER A 16 -53.52 -51.32 -4.74
CA SER A 16 -53.94 -52.66 -4.31
C SER A 16 -53.64 -53.80 -5.29
N LYS A 17 -52.76 -54.71 -4.87
CA LYS A 17 -53.19 -55.99 -4.28
C LYS A 17 -51.98 -56.82 -3.86
N LEU A 18 -52.08 -57.32 -2.64
CA LEU A 18 -51.60 -58.60 -2.11
C LEU A 18 -50.14 -58.98 -2.39
N ALA A 19 -49.28 -58.91 -1.38
CA ALA A 19 -49.18 -59.89 -0.29
C ALA A 19 -48.78 -61.28 -0.76
N SER A 20 -47.79 -61.82 -0.04
CA SER A 20 -47.28 -63.19 -0.04
C SER A 20 -46.51 -63.62 -1.29
N LEU A 21 -45.19 -63.67 -1.15
CA LEU A 21 -44.45 -64.94 -1.30
C LEU A 21 -43.02 -64.79 -0.74
N LEU A 22 -42.73 -65.65 0.22
CA LEU A 22 -41.41 -66.19 0.57
C LEU A 22 -40.49 -65.31 1.44
N ALA A 23 -40.72 -65.44 2.74
CA ALA A 23 -39.65 -65.51 3.71
C ALA A 23 -38.68 -66.65 3.35
N THR A 24 -37.38 -66.38 3.29
CA THR A 24 -36.29 -67.21 3.83
C THR A 24 -34.95 -66.50 3.64
N MET A 25 -34.02 -66.78 4.57
CA MET A 25 -32.57 -66.49 4.54
C MET A 25 -32.13 -65.17 5.20
N THR A 26 -32.02 -65.27 6.51
CA THR A 26 -31.04 -64.58 7.36
C THR A 26 -29.63 -64.63 6.77
N GLY A 27 -28.92 -63.50 6.69
CA GLY A 27 -27.47 -63.53 6.39
C GLY A 27 -26.88 -62.23 5.85
N ALA A 28 -26.53 -61.32 6.77
CA ALA A 28 -25.29 -60.55 6.77
C ALA A 28 -24.77 -59.94 5.44
N TRP A 29 -25.24 -58.75 5.06
CA TRP A 29 -24.42 -57.75 4.32
C TRP A 29 -24.98 -56.33 4.58
N LEU A 30 -24.76 -55.78 5.77
CA LEU A 30 -24.94 -54.33 6.05
C LEU A 30 -23.57 -53.71 6.32
N ALA A 31 -22.80 -53.61 5.25
CA ALA A 31 -21.65 -52.73 5.04
C ALA A 31 -21.54 -52.76 3.50
N TRP A 32 -21.61 -51.69 2.72
CA TRP A 32 -20.97 -50.40 2.83
C TRP A 32 -21.77 -49.44 1.93
N THR A 33 -22.61 -48.59 2.50
CA THR A 33 -22.99 -47.33 1.84
C THR A 33 -22.79 -46.22 2.86
N THR A 34 -21.52 -46.05 3.24
CA THR A 34 -21.05 -44.81 3.86
C THR A 34 -21.43 -43.67 2.93
N MET A 35 -22.48 -42.97 3.32
CA MET A 35 -22.87 -41.67 2.79
C MET A 35 -21.69 -40.73 3.05
N MET A 36 -20.74 -40.71 2.12
CA MET A 36 -19.79 -39.60 1.99
C MET A 36 -20.64 -38.41 1.55
N ALA A 37 -21.36 -37.81 2.50
CA ALA A 37 -21.64 -36.41 2.45
C ALA A 37 -20.27 -35.74 2.42
N ALA A 38 -19.78 -35.51 1.20
CA ALA A 38 -18.69 -34.60 0.97
C ALA A 38 -19.19 -33.26 1.52
N TYR A 39 -18.88 -33.01 2.79
CA TYR A 39 -18.78 -31.66 3.31
C TYR A 39 -17.71 -31.02 2.44
N VAL A 40 -18.16 -30.39 1.34
CA VAL A 40 -17.41 -29.32 0.71
C VAL A 40 -17.41 -28.22 1.76
N THR A 41 -16.52 -28.35 2.74
CA THR A 41 -16.02 -27.17 3.42
C THR A 41 -15.33 -26.40 2.32
N ALA A 42 -16.00 -25.34 1.86
CA ALA A 42 -15.29 -24.29 1.16
C ALA A 42 -14.24 -23.80 2.14
N THR A 43 -13.04 -24.38 2.06
CA THR A 43 -11.86 -23.69 2.54
C THR A 43 -11.89 -22.36 1.80
N PRO A 44 -11.81 -21.22 2.49
CA PRO A 44 -11.63 -19.97 1.80
C PRO A 44 -10.28 -20.12 1.11
N THR A 45 -10.33 -20.44 -0.18
CA THR A 45 -9.23 -20.15 -1.08
C THR A 45 -8.91 -18.70 -0.80
N THR A 46 -7.70 -18.43 -0.32
CA THR A 46 -7.12 -17.10 -0.29
C THR A 46 -7.04 -16.62 -1.73
N ASP A 47 -8.20 -16.23 -2.26
CA ASP A 47 -8.35 -15.71 -3.59
C ASP A 47 -7.96 -14.23 -3.50
N SER A 48 -6.95 -13.92 -4.26
CA SER A 48 -6.26 -12.64 -4.42
C SER A 48 -7.16 -11.55 -5.05
N ALA A 49 -8.38 -11.39 -4.56
CA ALA A 49 -9.36 -10.48 -5.12
C ALA A 49 -10.00 -9.64 -4.01
N ILE A 50 -9.59 -8.37 -3.98
CA ILE A 50 -9.92 -7.31 -3.01
C ILE A 50 -9.06 -7.39 -1.74
N GLU A 51 -7.76 -7.10 -1.89
CA GLU A 51 -6.96 -6.58 -0.78
C GLU A 51 -7.47 -5.17 -0.44
N TYR A 52 -8.58 -5.14 0.29
CA TYR A 52 -9.06 -3.93 0.95
C TYR A 52 -7.92 -3.43 1.84
N CYS A 53 -7.61 -2.14 1.72
CA CYS A 53 -6.59 -1.49 2.53
C CYS A 53 -6.92 -1.70 4.01
N ARG A 54 -6.21 -2.64 4.64
CA ARG A 54 -6.45 -3.01 6.02
C ARG A 54 -6.10 -1.83 6.93
N ASP A 55 -6.68 -1.82 8.12
CA ASP A 55 -6.20 -0.93 9.17
C ASP A 55 -4.79 -1.38 9.59
N MET A 56 -3.79 -0.57 9.26
CA MET A 56 -2.38 -0.80 9.61
C MET A 56 -2.03 -0.17 10.95
N GLN A 57 -3.04 0.23 11.74
CA GLN A 57 -2.93 0.90 13.03
C GLN A 57 -2.17 2.23 12.93
N PRO A 58 -2.65 3.18 12.10
CA PRO A 58 -1.99 4.47 11.98
C PRO A 58 -1.91 5.17 13.33
N GLN A 59 -0.99 6.12 13.43
CA GLN A 59 -0.75 6.87 14.66
C GLN A 59 -2.01 7.67 15.03
N ARG A 60 -2.55 7.40 16.22
CA ARG A 60 -3.80 8.01 16.71
C ARG A 60 -3.63 9.42 17.27
N SER A 61 -2.42 9.75 17.72
CA SER A 61 -2.09 11.08 18.25
C SER A 61 -1.15 11.78 17.28
N LEU A 62 -1.68 12.76 16.54
CA LEU A 62 -0.94 13.55 15.58
C LEU A 62 -1.18 15.04 15.81
N ASP A 63 -0.10 15.80 15.89
CA ASP A 63 -0.12 17.24 15.74
C ASP A 63 0.05 17.57 14.24
N LEU A 64 -1.06 17.80 13.55
CA LEU A 64 -1.08 18.03 12.10
C LEU A 64 -0.21 19.24 11.71
N GLU A 65 -0.12 20.27 12.54
CA GLU A 65 0.66 21.47 12.23
C GLU A 65 2.15 21.14 12.17
N GLN A 66 2.63 20.24 13.03
CA GLN A 66 4.01 19.74 13.01
C GLN A 66 4.33 18.85 11.81
N LEU A 67 3.31 18.26 11.16
CA LEU A 67 3.50 17.44 9.95
C LEU A 67 3.67 18.28 8.68
N MET A 68 3.26 19.55 8.69
CA MET A 68 3.23 20.38 7.50
C MET A 68 4.64 20.79 7.04
N GLY A 69 4.70 21.32 5.82
CA GLY A 69 5.90 21.82 5.18
C GLY A 69 6.63 20.77 4.35
N LEU A 70 7.92 21.03 4.11
CA LEU A 70 8.76 20.25 3.23
C LEU A 70 9.37 19.03 3.93
N TRP A 71 9.41 17.92 3.21
CA TRP A 71 10.03 16.65 3.58
C TRP A 71 10.82 16.09 2.40
N HIS A 72 11.93 15.44 2.68
CA HIS A 72 12.70 14.68 1.70
C HIS A 72 12.30 13.21 1.79
N THR A 73 12.02 12.58 0.66
CA THR A 73 11.84 11.13 0.60
C THR A 73 13.23 10.49 0.58
N VAL A 74 13.56 9.73 1.62
CA VAL A 74 14.87 9.05 1.75
C VAL A 74 14.78 7.57 1.37
N GLU A 75 13.59 6.99 1.43
CA GLU A 75 13.37 5.61 1.02
C GLU A 75 11.92 5.38 0.59
N ILE A 76 11.74 4.54 -0.42
CA ILE A 76 10.44 4.06 -0.88
C ILE A 76 10.46 2.54 -0.81
N ILE A 77 9.49 1.97 -0.09
CA ILE A 77 9.40 0.55 0.20
C ILE A 77 8.14 0.00 -0.48
N GLN A 78 8.31 -0.93 -1.40
CA GLN A 78 7.23 -1.67 -2.02
C GLN A 78 6.85 -2.85 -1.12
N HIS A 79 5.54 -3.06 -0.95
CA HIS A 79 4.99 -4.17 -0.16
C HIS A 79 4.34 -5.24 -1.01
N ARG A 80 3.88 -4.86 -2.22
CA ARG A 80 3.36 -5.82 -3.18
C ARG A 80 4.50 -6.58 -3.85
N ASP A 81 4.33 -7.88 -3.98
CA ASP A 81 5.33 -8.74 -4.61
C ASP A 81 5.21 -8.67 -6.14
N GLU A 82 5.78 -7.62 -6.74
CA GLU A 82 5.92 -7.49 -8.18
C GLU A 82 7.39 -7.62 -8.56
N GLN A 83 7.71 -8.53 -9.49
CA GLN A 83 9.10 -8.82 -9.88
C GLN A 83 9.91 -7.57 -10.26
N ARG A 84 9.26 -6.59 -10.92
CA ARG A 84 9.89 -5.32 -11.33
C ARG A 84 10.41 -4.46 -10.18
N PHE A 85 9.88 -4.67 -8.98
CA PHE A 85 10.23 -3.88 -7.80
C PHE A 85 11.11 -4.65 -6.83
N ARG A 86 11.37 -5.94 -7.05
CA ARG A 86 12.16 -6.76 -6.13
C ARG A 86 13.59 -6.25 -5.98
N GLY A 87 14.11 -6.38 -4.78
CA GLY A 87 15.50 -6.04 -4.45
C GLY A 87 15.68 -4.58 -4.02
N VAL A 88 16.93 -4.13 -4.06
CA VAL A 88 17.33 -2.78 -3.61
C VAL A 88 17.81 -1.99 -4.82
N GLN A 89 17.22 -0.82 -5.03
CA GLN A 89 17.62 0.16 -6.03
C GLN A 89 18.09 1.41 -5.31
N THR A 90 19.15 2.02 -5.83
CA THR A 90 19.70 3.27 -5.30
C THR A 90 19.61 4.34 -6.38
N THR A 91 19.23 5.55 -6.00
CA THR A 91 19.22 6.71 -6.89
C THR A 91 19.67 7.97 -6.16
N ASP A 92 20.36 8.84 -6.90
CA ASP A 92 20.84 10.13 -6.40
C ASP A 92 19.74 11.20 -6.41
N THR A 93 18.59 10.89 -7.02
CA THR A 93 17.44 11.77 -6.98
C THR A 93 16.91 11.89 -5.57
N CYS A 94 16.59 13.13 -5.16
CA CYS A 94 15.90 13.45 -3.93
C CYS A 94 14.47 13.90 -4.22
N PRO A 95 13.48 12.97 -4.27
CA PRO A 95 12.09 13.37 -4.31
C PRO A 95 11.74 14.16 -3.05
N MET A 96 10.94 15.20 -3.22
CA MET A 96 10.47 16.07 -2.16
C MET A 96 8.95 15.99 -2.06
N VAL A 97 8.47 16.02 -0.82
CA VAL A 97 7.05 16.05 -0.50
C VAL A 97 6.75 17.30 0.31
N HIS A 98 5.84 18.13 -0.19
CA HIS A 98 5.33 19.27 0.56
C HIS A 98 3.91 19.02 1.03
N LEU A 99 3.70 19.00 2.35
CA LEU A 99 2.39 18.84 2.98
C LEU A 99 1.83 20.19 3.40
N ALA A 100 0.57 20.44 3.05
CA ALA A 100 -0.15 21.63 3.44
C ALA A 100 -1.58 21.28 3.86
N LYS A 101 -2.07 21.98 4.88
CA LYS A 101 -3.46 21.94 5.29
C LYS A 101 -4.24 22.96 4.47
N THR A 102 -5.32 22.54 3.84
CA THR A 102 -6.17 23.41 3.00
C THR A 102 -7.54 23.69 3.63
N GLY A 103 -7.90 22.94 4.67
CA GLY A 103 -9.15 23.11 5.42
C GLY A 103 -9.03 22.50 6.81
N SER A 104 -10.14 22.34 7.54
CA SER A 104 -10.11 21.73 8.88
C SER A 104 -9.69 20.26 8.86
N SER A 105 -10.11 19.51 7.84
CA SER A 105 -9.79 18.09 7.64
C SER A 105 -9.21 17.78 6.26
N ASP A 106 -8.94 18.81 5.45
CA ASP A 106 -8.44 18.68 4.09
C ASP A 106 -6.94 18.94 4.02
N LEU A 107 -6.22 18.02 3.39
CA LEU A 107 -4.77 18.02 3.24
C LEU A 107 -4.40 18.00 1.75
N LYS A 108 -3.30 18.67 1.42
CA LYS A 108 -2.67 18.65 0.10
C LYS A 108 -1.25 18.17 0.25
N MET A 109 -0.84 17.26 -0.64
CA MET A 109 0.51 16.76 -0.72
C MET A 109 1.03 16.97 -2.13
N LEU A 110 2.09 17.75 -2.27
CA LEU A 110 2.79 17.94 -3.55
C LEU A 110 4.04 17.07 -3.57
N TRP A 111 4.05 16.05 -4.43
CA TRP A 111 5.23 15.27 -4.74
C TRP A 111 5.99 15.94 -5.88
N HIS A 112 7.30 16.10 -5.73
CA HIS A 112 8.17 16.68 -6.73
C HIS A 112 9.44 15.84 -6.91
N GLU A 113 9.79 15.54 -8.15
CA GLU A 113 11.04 14.88 -8.55
C GLU A 113 11.47 15.39 -9.93
N PRO A 114 12.71 15.09 -10.41
CA PRO A 114 13.17 15.58 -11.70
C PRO A 114 12.28 15.19 -12.89
N ALA A 115 11.55 14.08 -12.79
CA ALA A 115 10.60 13.63 -13.81
C ALA A 115 9.29 14.45 -13.85
N GLY A 116 9.02 15.26 -12.82
CA GLY A 116 7.86 16.12 -12.73
C GLY A 116 7.24 16.19 -11.33
N TYR A 117 5.99 16.61 -11.25
CA TYR A 117 5.27 16.72 -9.99
C TYR A 117 3.86 16.12 -10.09
N VAL A 118 3.34 15.74 -8.93
CA VAL A 118 1.95 15.29 -8.74
C VAL A 118 1.40 15.91 -7.46
N GLU A 119 0.21 16.50 -7.58
CA GLU A 119 -0.56 17.03 -6.47
C GLU A 119 -1.65 16.02 -6.06
N TYR A 120 -1.57 15.57 -4.81
CA TYR A 120 -2.57 14.75 -4.17
C TYR A 120 -3.40 15.58 -3.20
N ARG A 121 -4.67 15.21 -3.08
CA ARG A 121 -5.62 15.77 -2.13
C ARG A 121 -6.14 14.65 -1.26
N PHE A 122 -6.15 14.89 0.04
CA PHE A 122 -6.62 13.95 1.04
C PHE A 122 -7.59 14.60 2.00
N ARG A 123 -8.46 13.77 2.59
CA ARG A 123 -9.37 14.17 3.65
C ARG A 123 -9.24 13.22 4.86
N ILE A 124 -9.23 13.81 6.05
CA ILE A 124 -9.36 13.08 7.31
C ILE A 124 -10.86 12.92 7.56
N THR A 125 -11.35 11.69 7.42
CA THR A 125 -12.78 11.39 7.58
C THR A 125 -13.18 11.18 9.03
N ASP A 126 -12.22 10.79 9.88
CA ASP A 126 -12.42 10.52 11.30
C ASP A 126 -11.36 11.25 12.13
N ILE A 127 -11.79 12.24 12.92
CA ILE A 127 -10.91 13.06 13.76
C ILE A 127 -10.30 12.23 14.90
N SER A 128 -10.96 11.14 15.32
CA SER A 128 -10.41 10.22 16.32
C SER A 128 -9.27 9.35 15.76
N ASN A 129 -9.15 9.30 14.43
CA ASN A 129 -8.08 8.61 13.72
C ASN A 129 -7.38 9.54 12.71
N PRO A 130 -6.67 10.58 13.19
CA PRO A 130 -6.09 11.61 12.33
C PRO A 130 -4.98 11.09 11.40
N GLY A 131 -4.46 9.88 11.67
CA GLY A 131 -3.47 9.22 10.85
C GLY A 131 -4.04 8.45 9.67
N PHE A 132 -5.36 8.39 9.51
CA PHE A 132 -6.01 7.78 8.36
C PHE A 132 -6.52 8.85 7.39
N TRP A 133 -6.00 8.85 6.18
CA TRP A 133 -6.31 9.83 5.14
C TRP A 133 -6.92 9.15 3.92
N LEU A 134 -7.99 9.71 3.39
CA LEU A 134 -8.65 9.21 2.18
C LEU A 134 -8.33 10.13 1.00
N SER A 135 -7.91 9.58 -0.14
CA SER A 135 -7.73 10.37 -1.37
C SER A 135 -9.07 10.93 -1.84
N TRP A 136 -9.10 12.20 -2.24
CA TRP A 136 -10.31 12.86 -2.73
C TRP A 136 -10.06 13.73 -3.96
N GLY A 137 -10.89 13.57 -4.99
CA GLY A 137 -10.84 14.37 -6.20
C GLY A 137 -9.72 14.00 -7.18
N PRO A 138 -9.68 14.65 -8.35
CA PRO A 138 -8.68 14.37 -9.37
C PRO A 138 -7.29 14.86 -8.96
N GLN A 139 -6.27 14.14 -9.39
CA GLN A 139 -4.87 14.57 -9.29
C GLN A 139 -4.53 15.53 -10.42
N ASN A 140 -3.67 16.50 -10.13
CA ASN A 140 -3.08 17.43 -11.10
C ASN A 140 -1.56 17.24 -11.11
N GLY A 141 -0.89 17.40 -12.25
CA GLY A 141 0.57 17.25 -12.32
C GLY A 141 1.11 17.05 -13.72
N SER A 142 2.40 17.35 -13.90
CA SER A 142 3.09 17.14 -15.17
C SER A 142 3.34 15.65 -15.46
N MET A 143 3.43 14.82 -14.42
CA MET A 143 3.64 13.37 -14.56
C MET A 143 2.38 12.61 -14.99
N LEU A 144 1.22 13.27 -15.02
CA LEU A 144 -0.05 12.70 -15.45
C LEU A 144 -0.19 12.56 -16.97
N THR A 145 0.80 13.06 -17.74
CA THR A 145 0.82 13.01 -19.22
C THR A 145 1.36 11.68 -19.78
N LYS A 146 1.94 10.82 -18.93
CA LYS A 146 2.24 9.41 -19.22
C LYS A 146 0.99 8.56 -18.93
N PRO A 147 0.89 7.27 -19.30
CA PRO A 147 -0.20 6.40 -18.83
C PRO A 147 -0.12 6.26 -17.30
N TYR A 148 -0.65 7.25 -16.59
CA TYR A 148 -0.63 7.38 -15.14
C TYR A 148 -2.03 7.06 -14.63
N THR A 149 -2.15 5.94 -13.94
CA THR A 149 -3.37 5.63 -13.20
C THR A 149 -3.43 6.54 -11.99
N GLN A 150 -4.42 7.43 -11.94
CA GLN A 150 -4.63 8.29 -10.77
C GLN A 150 -4.78 7.42 -9.52
N PHE A 151 -4.02 7.74 -8.47
CA PHE A 151 -4.11 7.03 -7.20
C PHE A 151 -5.50 7.22 -6.57
N ALA A 152 -6.20 6.12 -6.27
CA ALA A 152 -7.47 6.15 -5.56
C ALA A 152 -7.42 5.17 -4.40
N GLY A 153 -7.30 5.69 -3.18
CA GLY A 153 -7.10 4.84 -2.02
C GLY A 153 -6.91 5.60 -0.72
N THR A 154 -6.15 4.99 0.18
CA THR A 154 -5.91 5.47 1.53
C THR A 154 -4.43 5.72 1.77
N VAL A 155 -4.13 6.69 2.62
CA VAL A 155 -2.80 6.95 3.13
C VAL A 155 -2.87 6.86 4.64
N GLN A 156 -1.99 6.05 5.23
CA GLN A 156 -1.94 5.84 6.68
C GLN A 156 -0.60 6.33 7.23
N VAL A 157 -0.65 7.21 8.23
CA VAL A 157 0.53 7.73 8.94
C VAL A 157 0.98 6.67 9.94
N MET A 158 2.00 5.92 9.59
CA MET A 158 2.50 4.81 10.41
C MET A 158 3.31 5.28 11.61
N LYS A 159 4.03 6.39 11.42
CA LYS A 159 4.84 7.06 12.44
C LYS A 159 5.05 8.51 12.02
N ALA A 160 4.93 9.44 12.94
CA ALA A 160 5.35 10.81 12.76
C ALA A 160 6.05 11.33 14.01
N VAL A 161 7.27 11.78 13.82
CA VAL A 161 8.09 12.49 14.81
C VAL A 161 8.69 13.72 14.15
N GLN A 162 9.35 14.58 14.93
CA GLN A 162 9.91 15.83 14.40
C GLN A 162 10.93 15.63 13.28
N THR A 163 11.71 14.53 13.30
CA THR A 163 12.80 14.28 12.34
C THR A 163 12.36 13.49 11.11
N HIS A 164 11.47 12.51 11.29
CA HIS A 164 11.02 11.61 10.22
C HIS A 164 9.56 11.21 10.35
N MET A 165 8.98 10.85 9.22
CA MET A 165 7.60 10.41 9.09
C MET A 165 7.51 9.24 8.11
N VAL A 166 6.51 8.39 8.30
CA VAL A 166 6.29 7.21 7.47
C VAL A 166 4.84 7.23 7.02
N LEU A 167 4.64 7.31 5.71
CA LEU A 167 3.33 7.26 5.08
C LEU A 167 3.20 5.97 4.28
N THR A 168 2.11 5.22 4.48
CA THR A 168 1.81 4.03 3.69
C THR A 168 0.62 4.30 2.78
N PHE A 169 0.85 4.17 1.49
CA PHE A 169 -0.12 4.32 0.42
C PHE A 169 -0.69 2.96 0.07
N CYS A 170 -2.02 2.88 0.08
CA CYS A 170 -2.73 1.69 -0.35
C CYS A 170 -3.87 2.08 -1.30
N SER A 171 -3.81 1.54 -2.51
CA SER A 171 -4.87 1.60 -3.53
C SER A 171 -5.23 0.17 -3.90
N PRO A 172 -6.51 -0.24 -3.81
CA PRO A 172 -6.93 -1.58 -4.17
C PRO A 172 -6.38 -2.00 -5.54
N ASN A 173 -5.76 -3.18 -5.60
CA ASN A 173 -5.23 -3.81 -6.82
C ASN A 173 -4.11 -3.06 -7.57
N GLN A 174 -3.68 -1.88 -7.12
CA GLN A 174 -2.73 -1.04 -7.87
C GLN A 174 -1.44 -0.74 -7.11
N SER A 175 -1.53 -0.23 -5.87
CA SER A 175 -0.38 0.33 -5.18
C SER A 175 -0.39 -0.01 -3.71
N HIS A 176 0.69 -0.60 -3.23
CA HIS A 176 0.90 -0.87 -1.82
C HIS A 176 2.37 -0.62 -1.48
N TYR A 177 2.66 0.59 -1.00
CA TYR A 177 4.02 1.03 -0.72
C TYR A 177 4.07 2.01 0.45
N SER A 178 5.21 2.07 1.12
CA SER A 178 5.50 3.08 2.13
C SER A 178 6.60 4.02 1.66
N ILE A 179 6.56 5.25 2.13
CA ILE A 179 7.65 6.21 1.95
C ILE A 179 8.16 6.64 3.33
N ILE A 180 9.48 6.69 3.46
CA ILE A 180 10.16 7.26 4.61
C ILE A 180 10.53 8.69 4.25
N LEU A 181 9.98 9.62 5.01
CA LEU A 181 10.17 11.05 4.87
C LEU A 181 11.07 11.54 6.00
N ALA A 182 12.00 12.43 5.70
CA ALA A 182 12.88 13.06 6.68
C ALA A 182 12.92 14.58 6.47
N ARG A 183 13.12 15.35 7.54
CA ARG A 183 13.28 16.81 7.44
C ARG A 183 14.56 17.18 6.68
N PHE A 184 15.60 16.38 6.85
CA PHE A 184 16.85 16.46 6.08
C PHE A 184 16.86 15.42 4.96
N ASN A 185 17.78 15.58 4.01
CA ASN A 185 17.98 14.66 2.89
C ASN A 185 18.59 13.31 3.27
N HIS A 186 18.73 13.02 4.57
CA HIS A 186 19.26 11.76 5.07
C HIS A 186 18.57 11.38 6.38
N LEU A 187 18.64 10.09 6.70
CA LEU A 187 18.18 9.53 7.96
C LEU A 187 19.19 8.47 8.39
N SER A 188 19.43 8.31 9.69
CA SER A 188 20.42 7.33 10.15
C SER A 188 19.99 5.90 9.82
N SER A 189 20.96 5.01 9.57
CA SER A 189 20.69 3.61 9.26
C SER A 189 19.97 2.87 10.39
N THR A 190 20.16 3.31 11.65
CA THR A 190 19.47 2.81 12.83
C THR A 190 18.00 3.20 12.85
N GLU A 191 17.67 4.46 12.53
CA GLU A 191 16.29 4.93 12.40
C GLU A 191 15.56 4.23 11.25
N ILE A 192 16.21 4.12 10.08
CA ILE A 192 15.66 3.40 8.91
C ILE A 192 15.36 1.95 9.29
N ARG A 193 16.29 1.25 9.95
CA ARG A 193 16.07 -0.12 10.43
C ARG A 193 14.90 -0.20 11.42
N GLY A 194 14.77 0.78 12.31
CA GLY A 194 13.65 0.88 13.25
C GLY A 194 12.30 1.00 12.55
N VAL A 195 12.23 1.85 11.51
CA VAL A 195 11.04 2.01 10.65
C VAL A 195 10.72 0.72 9.90
N ARG A 196 11.72 0.13 9.24
CA ARG A 196 11.60 -1.14 8.52
C ARG A 196 11.03 -2.26 9.41
N ASN A 197 11.53 -2.37 10.64
CA ASN A 197 11.02 -3.31 11.64
C ASN A 197 9.58 -2.99 12.08
N LEU A 198 9.25 -1.70 12.22
CA LEU A 198 7.87 -1.28 12.53
C LEU A 198 6.92 -1.72 11.42
N LEU A 199 7.26 -1.47 10.16
CA LEU A 199 6.43 -1.86 9.01
C LEU A 199 6.25 -3.39 8.95
N GLY A 200 7.33 -4.16 9.15
CA GLY A 200 7.25 -5.63 9.21
C GLY A 200 6.27 -6.13 10.28
N ARG A 201 6.28 -5.52 11.48
CA ARG A 201 5.31 -5.85 12.56
C ARG A 201 3.87 -5.45 12.24
N ARG A 202 3.66 -4.52 11.31
CA ARG A 202 2.34 -4.10 10.83
C ARG A 202 1.85 -4.89 9.61
N GLY A 203 2.55 -5.99 9.26
CA GLY A 203 2.17 -6.84 8.14
C GLY A 203 2.55 -6.25 6.78
N LEU A 204 3.54 -5.35 6.75
CA LEU A 204 4.03 -4.69 5.54
C LEU A 204 5.43 -5.22 5.20
N PRO A 205 5.53 -6.34 4.47
CA PRO A 205 6.80 -6.93 4.10
C PRO A 205 7.55 -6.01 3.13
N GLN A 206 8.88 -6.04 3.16
CA GLN A 206 9.72 -5.28 2.22
C GLN A 206 10.00 -6.17 1.01
N THR A 207 9.25 -6.01 -0.06
CA THR A 207 9.50 -6.76 -1.32
C THR A 207 10.50 -6.01 -2.19
N GLY A 208 10.44 -4.69 -2.17
CA GLY A 208 11.29 -3.80 -2.93
C GLY A 208 11.68 -2.56 -2.15
N VAL A 209 12.91 -2.09 -2.33
CA VAL A 209 13.42 -0.88 -1.69
C VAL A 209 14.06 0.01 -2.72
N ARG A 210 13.68 1.28 -2.75
CA ARG A 210 14.35 2.34 -3.50
C ARG A 210 14.92 3.35 -2.51
N GLU A 211 16.23 3.32 -2.33
CA GLU A 211 16.99 4.32 -1.57
C GLU A 211 17.17 5.57 -2.42
N THR A 212 16.83 6.73 -1.87
CA THR A 212 16.92 8.04 -2.52
C THR A 212 17.91 8.94 -1.76
N CYS A 213 18.35 10.04 -2.38
CA CYS A 213 19.24 11.03 -1.76
C CYS A 213 20.67 10.57 -1.40
N LYS A 214 21.21 9.48 -1.96
CA LYS A 214 22.49 8.92 -1.51
C LYS A 214 23.70 9.84 -1.75
N ASP A 215 23.74 10.51 -2.90
CA ASP A 215 24.83 11.43 -3.30
C ASP A 215 24.41 12.89 -3.34
N SER A 216 23.30 13.23 -2.68
CA SER A 216 22.84 14.62 -2.58
C SER A 216 23.75 15.38 -1.62
N ALA A 217 24.77 16.03 -2.17
CA ALA A 217 25.68 16.87 -1.40
C ALA A 217 24.88 17.84 -0.52
N PRO A 218 25.17 17.95 0.79
CA PRO A 218 24.59 19.01 1.59
C PRO A 218 24.96 20.33 0.92
N LEU A 219 23.98 21.22 0.73
CA LEU A 219 24.23 22.60 0.34
C LEU A 219 25.33 23.13 1.28
N ALA A 220 26.50 23.35 0.70
CA ALA A 220 27.69 23.70 1.43
C ALA A 220 27.36 24.93 2.28
N GLY A 221 27.41 24.79 3.61
CA GLY A 221 27.09 25.88 4.52
C GLY A 221 28.00 27.09 4.23
N PRO A 222 27.62 28.30 4.65
CA PRO A 222 28.44 29.49 4.44
C PRO A 222 29.89 29.33 4.95
N THR A 223 30.13 28.43 5.92
CA THR A 223 31.44 28.08 6.46
C THR A 223 32.38 27.42 5.44
N THR A 224 31.91 26.52 4.57
CA THR A 224 32.79 25.85 3.60
C THR A 224 33.19 26.77 2.45
N VAL A 225 32.32 27.70 2.07
CA VAL A 225 32.62 28.73 1.06
C VAL A 225 33.66 29.72 1.59
N LEU A 226 33.54 30.13 2.86
CA LEU A 226 34.50 31.04 3.50
C LEU A 226 35.89 30.43 3.63
N VAL A 227 35.99 29.14 3.95
CA VAL A 227 37.29 28.43 4.03
C VAL A 227 37.98 28.39 2.66
N LEU A 228 37.25 28.09 1.59
CA LEU A 228 37.81 28.07 0.23
C LEU A 228 38.26 29.46 -0.24
N LEU A 229 37.48 30.49 0.05
CA LEU A 229 37.85 31.88 -0.28
C LEU A 229 39.07 32.37 0.53
N SER A 230 39.17 31.97 1.80
CA SER A 230 40.35 32.28 2.62
C SER A 230 41.61 31.56 2.15
N ALA A 231 41.50 30.31 1.69
CA ALA A 231 42.61 29.57 1.11
C ALA A 231 43.09 30.19 -0.22
N LEU A 232 42.16 30.63 -1.07
CA LEU A 232 42.48 31.31 -2.33
C LEU A 232 43.24 32.61 -2.08
N THR A 233 42.79 33.45 -1.15
CA THR A 233 43.47 34.71 -0.81
C THR A 233 44.88 34.49 -0.23
N LEU A 234 45.09 33.44 0.57
CA LEU A 234 46.42 33.07 1.06
C LEU A 234 47.37 32.58 -0.04
N VAL A 235 46.86 31.86 -1.05
CA VAL A 235 47.67 31.42 -2.19
C VAL A 235 48.07 32.59 -3.08
N PHE A 236 47.15 33.53 -3.36
CA PHE A 236 47.46 34.74 -4.12
C PHE A 236 48.41 35.70 -3.37
N SER A 237 48.29 35.79 -2.04
CA SER A 237 49.22 36.56 -1.20
C SER A 237 50.65 36.01 -1.19
N ARG A 238 50.85 34.74 -1.52
CA ARG A 238 52.17 34.09 -1.51
C ARG A 238 52.84 34.08 -2.89
N SER A 239 52.11 34.45 -3.94
CA SER A 239 52.56 34.46 -5.34
C SER A 239 52.92 35.86 -5.86
N ASN A 240 52.77 36.89 -5.03
CA ASN A 240 53.20 38.28 -5.27
C ASN A 240 54.29 38.64 -4.26
#